data_AF-A0AAD9M4C1-F1
#
_entry.id   AF-A0AAD9M4C1-F1
#
_cell.length_a   1.000
_cell.length_b   1.000
_cell.length_c   1.000
_cell.angle_alpha   90.00
_cell.angle_beta   90.00
_cell.angle_gamma   90.00
#
_symmetry.space_group_name_H-M   'P 1'
#
loop_
_entity.id
_entity.type
_entity.pdbx_description
1 polymer ?
#
loop_
_entity_poly.entity_id
_entity_poly.type
_entity_poly.pdbx_seq_one_letter_code
_entity_poly.pdbx_strand_id
1 'polypeptide(L)'
;RLRSIYRSLLRELPPRPVLARERSPIHNRLRASFAQTNENAEAAAAEAEQLAAYLRAQRTYVTLLERYNPGMDMDEEERVRLTARRVGMDLPKEF
;
A
#
# COMPACT_ATOMS: atom_id res chain seq x y z
N ARG A 1 13.45 -19.36 8.78
CA ARG A 1 12.13 -19.19 8.13
C ARG A 1 11.27 -18.12 8.82
N LEU A 2 10.80 -18.31 10.06
CA LEU A 2 9.97 -17.29 10.76
C LEU A 2 10.56 -15.87 10.78
N ARG A 3 11.87 -15.75 11.06
CA ARG A 3 12.57 -14.46 11.06
C ARG A 3 12.58 -13.76 9.69
N SER A 4 12.64 -14.50 8.58
CA SER A 4 12.63 -13.91 7.24
C SER A 4 11.22 -13.41 6.88
N ILE A 5 10.18 -14.17 7.23
CA ILE A 5 8.77 -13.78 7.04
C ILE A 5 8.46 -12.50 7.85
N TYR A 6 8.87 -12.48 9.13
CA TYR A 6 8.70 -11.31 9.97
C TYR A 6 9.36 -10.07 9.36
N ARG A 7 10.60 -10.21 8.86
CA ARG A 7 11.32 -9.11 8.20
C ARG A 7 10.69 -8.69 6.88
N SER A 8 10.11 -9.60 6.09
CA SER A 8 9.40 -9.21 4.88
C SER A 8 8.14 -8.42 5.22
N LEU A 9 7.34 -8.85 6.20
CA LEU A 9 6.14 -8.12 6.64
C LEU A 9 6.49 -6.72 7.16
N LEU A 10 7.59 -6.59 7.92
CA LEU A 10 8.06 -5.29 8.39
C LEU A 10 8.48 -4.32 7.28
N ARG A 11 8.89 -4.83 6.11
CA ARG A 11 9.28 -3.99 4.95
C ARG A 11 8.09 -3.48 4.16
N GLU A 12 6.93 -4.12 4.26
CA GLU A 12 5.69 -3.66 3.63
C GLU A 12 4.98 -2.58 4.47
N LEU A 13 5.41 -2.37 5.71
CA LEU A 13 4.88 -1.29 6.54
C LEU A 13 5.40 0.08 6.06
N PRO A 14 4.59 1.16 6.20
CA PRO A 14 5.01 2.50 5.82
C PRO A 14 6.34 2.92 6.45
N PRO A 15 7.23 3.60 5.69
CA PRO A 15 8.49 4.09 6.24
C PRO A 15 8.22 5.06 7.39
N ARG A 16 9.04 4.96 8.44
CA ARG A 16 8.85 5.74 9.67
C ARG A 16 9.90 6.84 9.76
N PRO A 17 9.54 8.05 10.20
CA PRO A 17 10.51 9.11 10.42
C PRO A 17 11.48 8.71 11.53
N VAL A 18 12.78 8.96 11.32
CA VAL A 18 13.88 8.52 12.21
C VAL A 18 13.72 9.07 13.63
N LEU A 19 13.07 10.22 13.78
CA LEU A 19 12.84 10.90 15.05
C LEU A 19 11.63 10.36 15.85
N ALA A 20 10.82 9.47 15.26
CA ALA A 20 9.70 8.87 15.99
C ALA A 20 10.22 7.91 17.07
N ARG A 21 10.05 8.31 18.34
CA ARG A 21 10.52 7.55 19.50
C ARG A 21 9.76 6.24 19.69
N GLU A 22 8.45 6.25 19.47
CA GLU A 22 7.60 5.09 19.76
C GLU A 22 7.40 4.19 18.56
N ARG A 23 7.16 2.89 18.79
CA ARG A 23 6.77 1.93 17.74
C ARG A 23 5.29 2.09 17.39
N SER A 24 4.94 1.96 16.11
CA SER A 24 3.54 2.07 15.71
C SER A 24 2.74 0.94 16.38
N PRO A 25 1.47 1.17 16.74
CA PRO A 25 0.64 0.14 17.38
C PRO A 25 0.59 -1.15 16.56
N ILE A 26 0.55 -1.05 15.23
CA ILE A 26 0.58 -2.20 14.33
C ILE A 26 1.90 -2.98 14.40
N HIS A 27 3.04 -2.31 14.56
CA HIS A 27 4.33 -2.97 14.74
C HIS A 27 4.36 -3.76 16.06
N ASN A 28 3.81 -3.19 17.14
CA ASN A 28 3.72 -3.86 18.44
C ASN A 28 2.79 -5.07 18.38
N ARG A 29 1.63 -4.96 17.71
CA ARG A 29 0.70 -6.07 17.49
C ARG A 29 1.34 -7.19 16.67
N LEU A 30 2.02 -6.86 15.57
CA LEU A 30 2.73 -7.85 14.75
C LEU A 30 3.87 -8.51 15.54
N ARG A 31 4.60 -7.75 16.36
CA ARG A 31 5.62 -8.35 17.22
C ARG A 31 4.99 -9.30 18.25
N ALA A 32 3.88 -8.92 18.86
CA ALA A 32 3.20 -9.73 19.87
C ALA A 32 2.68 -11.06 19.26
N SER A 33 2.11 -11.03 18.05
CA SER A 33 1.63 -12.26 17.40
C SER A 33 2.75 -13.25 17.06
N PHE A 34 3.96 -12.77 16.75
CA PHE A 34 5.12 -13.63 16.51
C PHE A 34 5.87 -14.04 17.78
N ALA A 35 5.64 -13.35 18.91
CA ALA A 35 6.24 -13.67 20.20
C ALA A 35 5.41 -14.69 20.99
N GLN A 36 4.10 -14.78 20.72
CA GLN A 36 3.23 -15.80 21.30
C GLN A 36 3.60 -17.18 20.76
N THR A 37 3.81 -18.14 21.67
CA THR A 37 4.00 -19.54 21.32
C THR A 37 2.65 -20.15 20.98
N ASN A 38 2.37 -20.29 19.67
CA ASN A 38 1.19 -20.98 19.19
C ASN A 38 1.44 -22.48 19.10
N GLU A 39 0.48 -23.29 19.57
CA GLU A 39 0.49 -24.75 19.40
C GLU A 39 0.51 -25.14 17.91
N ASN A 40 -0.09 -24.32 17.05
CA ASN A 40 -0.09 -24.45 15.59
C ASN A 40 0.89 -23.48 14.90
N ALA A 41 2.13 -23.41 15.38
CA ALA A 41 3.15 -22.50 14.86
C ALA A 41 3.40 -22.63 13.34
N GLU A 42 3.29 -23.82 12.75
CA GLU A 42 3.47 -24.02 11.31
C GLU A 42 2.33 -23.44 10.48
N ALA A 43 1.08 -23.63 10.91
CA ALA A 43 -0.08 -23.05 10.24
C ALA A 43 -0.03 -21.51 10.27
N ALA A 44 0.31 -20.93 11.42
CA ALA A 44 0.51 -19.49 11.55
C ALA A 44 1.66 -18.96 10.68
N ALA A 45 2.74 -19.75 10.53
CA ALA A 45 3.84 -19.40 9.64
C ALA A 45 3.41 -19.38 8.16
N ALA A 46 2.61 -20.36 7.75
CA ALA A 46 2.08 -20.44 6.39
C ALA A 46 1.11 -19.28 6.07
N GLU A 47 0.22 -18.94 7.02
CA GLU A 47 -0.66 -17.77 6.91
C GLU A 47 0.14 -16.47 6.77
N ALA A 48 1.18 -16.29 7.59
CA ALA A 48 2.06 -15.13 7.51
C ALA A 48 2.83 -15.05 6.18
N GLU A 49 3.21 -16.18 5.59
CA GLU A 49 3.79 -16.24 4.24
C GLU A 49 2.80 -15.80 3.16
N GLN A 50 1.56 -16.28 3.24
CA GLN A 50 0.49 -15.87 2.32
C GLN A 50 0.20 -14.37 2.42
N LEU A 51 0.13 -13.83 3.63
CA LEU A 51 -0.05 -12.39 3.85
C LEU A 51 1.12 -11.58 3.26
N ALA A 52 2.36 -12.02 3.46
CA ALA A 52 3.52 -11.35 2.89
C ALA A 52 3.50 -11.35 1.35
N ALA A 53 3.05 -12.44 0.74
CA ALA A 53 2.87 -12.52 -0.71
C ALA A 53 1.77 -11.57 -1.20
N TYR A 54 0.63 -11.54 -0.50
CA TYR A 54 -0.49 -10.64 -0.80
C TYR A 54 -0.08 -9.16 -0.75
N LEU A 55 0.61 -8.73 0.31
CA LEU A 55 1.05 -7.33 0.44
C LEU A 55 1.99 -6.90 -0.68
N ARG A 56 2.93 -7.77 -1.07
CA ARG A 56 3.82 -7.52 -2.21
C ARG A 56 3.04 -7.40 -3.52
N ALA A 57 2.05 -8.26 -3.73
CA ALA A 57 1.19 -8.21 -4.89
C ALA A 57 0.36 -6.90 -4.91
N GLN A 58 -0.18 -6.49 -3.75
CA GLN A 58 -0.94 -5.25 -3.62
C GLN A 58 -0.09 -4.02 -3.97
N ARG A 59 1.16 -3.96 -3.50
CA ARG A 59 2.09 -2.87 -3.89
C ARG A 59 2.31 -2.85 -5.40
N THR A 60 2.58 -4.01 -5.99
CA THR A 60 2.81 -4.12 -7.45
C THR A 60 1.57 -3.70 -8.23
N TYR A 61 0.39 -4.13 -7.77
CA TYR A 61 -0.90 -3.73 -8.35
C TYR A 61 -1.08 -2.22 -8.34
N VAL A 62 -0.87 -1.54 -7.20
CA VAL A 62 -0.97 -0.08 -7.10
C VAL A 62 0.00 0.60 -8.07
N THR A 63 1.26 0.14 -8.14
CA THR A 63 2.25 0.70 -9.07
C THR A 63 1.85 0.51 -10.55
N LEU A 64 1.28 -0.64 -10.90
CA LEU A 64 0.79 -0.88 -12.26
C LEU A 64 -0.42 0.01 -12.57
N LEU A 65 -1.32 0.15 -11.60
CA LEU A 65 -2.52 0.94 -11.72
C LEU A 65 -2.20 2.42 -11.97
N GLU A 66 -1.28 3.00 -11.19
CA GLU A 66 -0.79 4.37 -11.38
C GLU A 66 -0.12 4.56 -12.75
N ARG A 67 0.64 3.55 -13.23
CA ARG A 67 1.35 3.62 -14.50
C ARG A 67 0.42 3.59 -15.71
N TYR A 68 -0.58 2.72 -15.67
CA TYR A 68 -1.46 2.48 -16.82
C TYR A 68 -2.74 3.32 -16.77
N ASN A 69 -3.08 3.88 -15.61
CA ASN A 69 -4.24 4.76 -15.45
C ASN A 69 -3.89 6.03 -14.63
N PRO A 70 -3.01 6.90 -15.16
CA PRO A 70 -2.58 8.11 -14.45
C PRO A 70 -3.69 9.17 -14.31
N GLY A 71 -4.80 9.03 -15.03
CA GLY A 71 -5.95 9.92 -14.97
C GLY A 71 -7.10 9.40 -14.12
N MET A 72 -6.89 8.34 -13.32
CA MET A 72 -7.99 7.74 -12.56
C MET A 72 -8.50 8.66 -11.44
N ASP A 73 -7.62 9.44 -10.85
CA ASP A 73 -7.96 10.41 -9.80
C ASP A 73 -8.35 11.78 -10.39
N MET A 74 -8.37 11.94 -11.72
CA MET A 74 -8.79 13.19 -12.37
C MET A 74 -10.31 13.27 -12.42
N ASP A 75 -10.85 14.40 -11.96
CA ASP A 75 -12.27 14.68 -12.09
C ASP A 75 -12.66 14.88 -13.56
N GLU A 76 -13.89 14.53 -13.90
CA GLU A 76 -14.43 14.56 -15.26
C GLU A 76 -14.35 15.98 -15.84
N GLU A 77 -14.68 17.00 -15.03
CA GLU A 77 -14.60 18.41 -15.43
C GLU A 77 -13.17 18.84 -15.79
N GLU A 78 -12.18 18.39 -15.02
CA GLU A 78 -10.78 18.70 -15.26
C GLU A 78 -10.26 18.00 -16.52
N ARG A 79 -10.71 16.77 -16.77
CA ARG A 79 -10.44 16.02 -18.00
C ARG A 79 -11.01 16.72 -19.23
N VAL A 80 -12.26 17.18 -19.17
CA VAL A 80 -12.91 17.93 -20.26
C VAL A 80 -12.15 19.24 -20.53
N ARG A 81 -11.77 19.98 -19.48
CA ARG A 81 -11.00 21.23 -19.60
C ARG A 81 -9.63 21.01 -20.26
N LEU A 82 -8.88 19.99 -19.85
CA LEU A 82 -7.57 19.68 -20.43
C LEU A 82 -7.68 19.21 -21.89
N THR A 83 -8.76 18.51 -22.23
CA THR A 83 -9.05 18.08 -23.60
C THR A 83 -9.42 19.28 -24.49
N ALA A 84 -10.25 20.21 -23.98
CA ALA A 84 -10.57 21.45 -24.68
C ALA A 84 -9.31 22.30 -24.95
N ARG A 85 -8.41 22.40 -23.97
CA ARG A 85 -7.13 23.12 -24.14
C ARG A 85 -6.22 22.50 -25.20
N ARG A 86 -6.25 21.18 -25.40
CA ARG A 86 -5.48 20.52 -26.48
C ARG A 86 -5.90 21.00 -27.88
N VAL A 87 -7.15 21.44 -28.05
CA VAL A 87 -7.66 21.98 -29.33
C VAL A 87 -7.70 23.52 -29.36
N GLY A 88 -7.12 24.18 -28.36
CA GLY A 88 -7.10 25.64 -28.25
C GLY A 88 -8.45 26.26 -27.84
N MET A 89 -9.35 25.49 -27.24
CA MET A 89 -10.60 25.97 -26.67
C MET A 89 -10.54 26.03 -25.15
N ASP A 90 -11.19 27.04 -24.54
CA ASP A 90 -11.41 27.10 -23.10
C ASP A 90 -12.89 26.84 -22.78
N LEU A 91 -13.14 26.07 -21.72
CA LEU A 91 -14.49 25.71 -21.28
C LEU A 91 -15.17 26.92 -20.60
N PRO A 92 -16.46 27.20 -20.89
CA PRO A 92 -17.20 28.25 -20.20
C PRO A 92 -17.26 28.01 -18.69
N LYS A 93 -17.30 29.10 -17.90
CA LYS A 93 -17.54 28.97 -16.45
C LYS A 93 -18.98 28.57 -16.22
N GLU A 94 -19.21 27.46 -15.52
CA GLU A 94 -20.52 27.12 -15.01
C GLU A 94 -20.87 28.09 -13.87
N PHE A 95 -22.10 28.63 -13.88
CA PHE A 95 -22.63 29.60 -12.91
C PHE A 95 -23.65 28.94 -12.00
#